data_AF-A0A0Z8B940-F1
#
_entry.id   AF-A0A0Z8B940-F1
#
_cell.length_a   1.000
_cell.length_b   1.000
_cell.length_c   1.000
_cell.angle_alpha   90.00
_cell.angle_beta   90.00
_cell.angle_gamma   90.00
#
_symmetry.space_group_name_H-M   'P 1'
#
loop_
_entity.id
_entity.type
_entity.pdbx_description
1 polymer ?
#
loop_
_entity_poly.entity_id
_entity_poly.type
_entity_poly.pdbx_seq_one_letter_code
_entity_poly.pdbx_strand_id
1 'polypeptide(L)'
;MGKKIYTDEMKVFIFENYKGKTSQEVAGLVNKHFGTSFTALQMKRFRGNNKLNSGLTGHFEKGRIPHNKGKKYPGMRNSGQFKKGDRPASYLPVGTVNYTTDGYPKIKVADPDKWEYLHRQTWEKHHGLVPDGHSVVFLDGDKTNWDISNLACLSKNEVVRMNQDGLFASDADLTKVGIGYTKLKNKIIEVKKNG
;
A
#
# COMPACT_ATOMS: atom_id res chain seq x y z
N MET A 1 -38.58 -28.62 -1.07
CA MET A 1 -37.22 -29.21 -1.02
C MET A 1 -36.54 -29.00 -2.36
N GLY A 2 -35.37 -28.35 -2.40
CA GLY A 2 -34.64 -28.13 -3.65
C GLY A 2 -34.14 -29.44 -4.26
N LYS A 3 -34.14 -29.53 -5.60
CA LYS A 3 -33.66 -30.71 -6.34
C LYS A 3 -32.19 -30.96 -6.01
N LYS A 4 -31.88 -32.12 -5.41
CA LYS A 4 -30.48 -32.54 -5.18
C LYS A 4 -29.83 -32.77 -6.55
N ILE A 5 -28.85 -31.91 -6.89
CA ILE A 5 -28.14 -31.95 -8.17
C ILE A 5 -27.20 -33.16 -8.26
N TYR A 6 -26.67 -33.62 -7.12
CA TYR A 6 -25.80 -34.79 -7.03
C TYR A 6 -26.53 -35.93 -6.34
N THR A 7 -26.66 -37.07 -7.04
CA THR A 7 -27.18 -38.32 -6.45
C THR A 7 -26.17 -38.90 -5.46
N ASP A 8 -26.61 -39.79 -4.57
CA ASP A 8 -25.70 -40.36 -3.58
C ASP A 8 -24.64 -41.27 -4.23
N GLU A 9 -24.99 -41.97 -5.30
CA GLU A 9 -24.05 -42.73 -6.15
C GLU A 9 -22.98 -41.82 -6.77
N MET A 10 -23.37 -40.65 -7.32
CA MET A 10 -22.40 -39.68 -7.85
C MET A 10 -21.45 -39.17 -6.77
N LYS A 11 -21.93 -38.97 -5.53
CA LYS A 11 -21.08 -38.52 -4.43
C LYS A 11 -20.05 -39.57 -4.06
N VAL A 12 -20.45 -40.84 -3.95
CA VAL A 12 -19.54 -41.96 -3.69
C VAL A 12 -18.44 -41.99 -4.75
N PHE A 13 -18.84 -41.96 -6.03
CA PHE A 13 -17.89 -41.93 -7.15
C PHE A 13 -16.92 -40.73 -7.07
N ILE A 14 -17.41 -39.54 -6.73
CA ILE A 14 -16.55 -38.35 -6.54
C ILE A 14 -15.58 -38.54 -5.37
N PHE A 15 -16.04 -39.08 -4.24
CA PHE A 15 -15.19 -39.31 -3.06
C PHE A 15 -14.07 -40.31 -3.33
N GLU A 16 -14.28 -41.29 -4.20
CA GLU A 16 -13.26 -42.25 -4.60
C GLU A 16 -12.26 -41.65 -5.61
N ASN A 17 -12.69 -40.71 -6.45
CA ASN A 17 -11.91 -40.28 -7.62
C ASN A 17 -11.29 -38.87 -7.55
N TYR A 18 -11.58 -38.07 -6.52
CA TYR A 18 -11.16 -36.64 -6.48
C TYR A 18 -9.67 -36.38 -6.21
N LYS A 19 -8.96 -37.31 -5.54
CA LYS A 19 -7.55 -37.11 -5.17
C LYS A 19 -6.65 -37.05 -6.41
N GLY A 20 -5.68 -36.14 -6.37
CA GLY A 20 -4.71 -35.89 -7.44
C GLY A 20 -5.27 -35.22 -8.69
N LYS A 21 -6.57 -34.86 -8.72
CA LYS A 21 -7.24 -34.35 -9.92
C LYS A 21 -7.78 -32.94 -9.74
N THR A 22 -7.71 -32.17 -10.82
CA THR A 22 -8.35 -30.86 -10.94
C THR A 22 -9.87 -31.01 -10.96
N SER A 23 -10.59 -29.94 -10.63
CA SER A 23 -12.06 -29.96 -10.73
C SER A 23 -12.57 -30.20 -12.14
N GLN A 24 -11.78 -29.85 -13.17
CA GLN A 24 -12.11 -30.12 -14.56
C GLN A 24 -12.03 -31.61 -14.87
N GLU A 25 -10.96 -32.29 -14.44
CA GLU A 25 -10.81 -33.73 -14.63
C GLU A 25 -11.90 -34.51 -13.88
N VAL A 26 -12.19 -34.15 -12.63
CA VAL A 26 -13.25 -34.82 -11.85
C VAL A 26 -14.63 -34.58 -12.48
N ALA A 27 -14.92 -33.38 -12.99
CA ALA A 27 -16.15 -33.12 -13.73
C ALA A 27 -16.23 -33.99 -15.00
N GLY A 28 -15.13 -34.10 -15.76
CA GLY A 28 -15.05 -34.98 -16.94
C GLY A 28 -15.30 -36.46 -16.60
N LEU A 29 -14.76 -36.95 -15.48
CA LEU A 29 -14.97 -38.34 -15.03
C LEU A 29 -16.43 -38.60 -14.67
N VAL A 30 -17.06 -37.72 -13.89
CA VAL A 30 -18.47 -37.85 -13.50
C VAL A 30 -19.39 -37.76 -14.72
N ASN A 31 -19.11 -36.83 -15.63
CA ASN A 31 -19.87 -36.67 -16.86
C ASN A 31 -19.80 -37.91 -17.74
N LYS A 32 -18.60 -38.49 -17.89
CA LYS A 32 -18.38 -39.71 -18.66
C LYS A 32 -19.06 -40.92 -18.04
N HIS A 33 -19.01 -41.06 -16.71
CA HIS A 33 -19.55 -42.23 -16.02
C HIS A 33 -21.08 -42.22 -15.90
N PHE A 34 -21.68 -41.04 -15.68
CA PHE A 34 -23.12 -40.91 -15.42
C PHE A 34 -23.90 -40.25 -16.57
N GLY A 35 -23.27 -39.96 -17.71
CA GLY A 35 -23.91 -39.27 -18.83
C GLY A 35 -24.39 -37.86 -18.48
N THR A 36 -23.67 -37.16 -17.60
CA THR A 36 -24.03 -35.82 -17.10
C THR A 36 -23.21 -34.71 -17.76
N SER A 37 -23.55 -33.46 -17.46
CA SER A 37 -22.91 -32.27 -18.04
C SER A 37 -22.46 -31.26 -16.96
N PHE A 38 -21.84 -31.76 -15.88
CA PHE A 38 -21.26 -30.91 -14.84
C PHE A 38 -20.07 -30.11 -15.35
N THR A 39 -20.01 -28.84 -14.94
CA THR A 39 -18.90 -27.93 -15.20
C THR A 39 -17.81 -28.07 -14.13
N ALA A 40 -16.58 -27.67 -14.47
CA ALA A 40 -15.48 -27.59 -13.53
C ALA A 40 -15.81 -26.70 -12.31
N LEU A 41 -16.62 -25.65 -12.49
CA LEU A 41 -17.05 -24.77 -11.40
C LEU A 41 -18.04 -25.48 -10.45
N GLN A 42 -19.00 -26.23 -11.00
CA GLN A 42 -19.92 -27.03 -10.17
C GLN A 42 -19.14 -28.06 -9.35
N MET A 43 -18.14 -28.70 -9.93
CA MET A 43 -17.28 -29.65 -9.23
C MET A 43 -16.38 -28.97 -8.19
N LYS A 44 -15.84 -27.78 -8.49
CA LYS A 44 -15.10 -26.96 -7.52
C LYS A 44 -15.97 -26.59 -6.31
N ARG A 45 -17.21 -26.17 -6.54
CA ARG A 45 -18.19 -25.86 -5.47
C ARG A 45 -18.55 -27.09 -4.65
N PHE A 46 -18.83 -28.21 -5.32
CA PHE A 46 -19.11 -29.48 -4.65
C PHE A 46 -17.96 -29.88 -3.72
N ARG A 47 -16.73 -29.87 -4.23
CA ARG A 47 -15.54 -30.19 -3.45
C ARG A 47 -15.33 -29.24 -2.27
N GLY A 48 -15.54 -27.93 -2.46
CA GLY A 48 -15.46 -26.94 -1.38
C GLY A 48 -16.48 -27.21 -0.28
N ASN A 49 -17.74 -27.44 -0.64
CA ASN A 49 -18.82 -27.72 0.31
C ASN A 49 -18.62 -29.04 1.08
N ASN A 50 -17.94 -30.02 0.47
CA ASN A 50 -17.65 -31.31 1.09
C ASN A 50 -16.20 -31.40 1.63
N LYS A 51 -15.47 -30.29 1.71
CA LYS A 51 -14.08 -30.21 2.24
C LYS A 51 -13.10 -31.20 1.58
N LEU A 52 -13.25 -31.42 0.27
CA LEU A 52 -12.44 -32.37 -0.52
C LEU A 52 -11.17 -31.71 -1.09
N ASN A 53 -10.02 -31.98 -0.45
CA ASN A 53 -8.71 -31.50 -0.90
C ASN A 53 -8.05 -32.50 -1.87
N SER A 54 -7.86 -32.10 -3.15
CA SER A 54 -7.23 -32.96 -4.16
C SER A 54 -5.73 -33.15 -3.96
N GLY A 55 -5.07 -32.39 -3.09
CA GLY A 55 -3.62 -32.42 -2.90
C GLY A 55 -2.83 -31.68 -4.00
N LEU A 56 -3.51 -31.07 -4.97
CA LEU A 56 -2.87 -30.23 -5.98
C LEU A 56 -2.59 -28.85 -5.39
N THR A 57 -1.32 -28.45 -5.38
CA THR A 57 -0.89 -27.16 -4.81
C THR A 57 -0.88 -26.04 -5.85
N GLY A 58 -0.76 -26.37 -7.14
CA GLY A 58 -0.64 -25.38 -8.24
C GLY A 58 0.68 -24.60 -8.24
N HIS A 59 1.63 -24.97 -7.40
CA HIS A 59 2.94 -24.32 -7.34
C HIS A 59 3.83 -24.84 -8.47
N PHE A 60 4.74 -24.00 -8.94
CA PHE A 60 5.80 -24.47 -9.83
C PHE A 60 6.84 -25.22 -9.02
N GLU A 61 7.22 -26.41 -9.49
CA GLU A 61 8.28 -27.20 -8.86
C GLU A 61 9.58 -26.42 -8.73
N LYS A 62 10.28 -26.60 -7.61
CA LYS A 62 11.57 -25.94 -7.35
C LYS A 62 12.55 -26.33 -8.45
N GLY A 63 13.16 -25.33 -9.09
CA GLY A 63 14.08 -25.52 -10.22
C GLY A 63 13.41 -25.45 -11.60
N ARG A 64 12.09 -25.27 -11.69
CA ARG A 64 11.41 -25.05 -12.98
C ARG A 64 11.92 -23.77 -13.64
N ILE A 65 12.50 -23.92 -14.83
CA ILE A 65 12.95 -22.81 -15.67
C ILE A 65 11.73 -22.27 -16.45
N PRO A 66 11.36 -20.98 -16.30
CA PRO A 66 10.29 -20.38 -17.09
C PRO A 66 10.57 -20.47 -18.59
N HIS A 67 9.55 -20.72 -19.40
CA HIS A 67 9.67 -20.91 -20.86
C HIS A 67 10.28 -19.71 -21.60
N ASN A 68 10.25 -18.53 -20.98
CA ASN A 68 10.77 -17.25 -21.47
C ASN A 68 12.15 -16.89 -20.91
N LYS A 69 12.71 -17.68 -19.96
CA LYS A 69 14.02 -17.40 -19.37
C LYS A 69 15.10 -17.46 -20.47
N GLY A 70 15.83 -16.35 -20.63
CA GLY A 70 16.89 -16.22 -21.64
C GLY A 70 16.39 -15.97 -23.06
N LYS A 71 15.08 -15.96 -23.33
CA LYS A 71 14.53 -15.65 -24.65
C LYS A 71 14.25 -14.16 -24.76
N LYS A 72 14.64 -13.55 -25.89
CA LYS A 72 14.21 -12.20 -26.27
C LYS A 72 12.89 -12.30 -27.01
N TYR A 73 11.93 -11.45 -26.69
CA TYR A 73 10.72 -11.33 -27.51
C TYR A 73 11.12 -10.81 -28.91
N PRO A 74 10.56 -11.37 -30.00
CA PRO A 74 10.82 -10.86 -31.35
C PRO A 74 10.56 -9.36 -31.43
N GLY A 75 11.56 -8.57 -31.83
CA GLY A 75 11.44 -7.11 -31.99
C GLY A 75 11.73 -6.26 -30.75
N MET A 76 11.98 -6.83 -29.56
CA MET A 76 12.38 -6.03 -28.38
C MET A 76 13.89 -6.02 -28.19
N ARG A 77 14.49 -4.83 -28.22
CA ARG A 77 15.84 -4.55 -27.71
C ARG A 77 15.75 -4.29 -26.20
N ASN A 78 16.70 -4.84 -25.45
CA ASN A 78 16.74 -4.73 -23.98
C ASN A 78 17.19 -3.34 -23.46
N SER A 79 17.57 -2.44 -24.36
CA SER A 79 17.98 -1.05 -24.07
C SER A 79 17.86 -0.18 -25.32
N GLY A 80 17.81 1.14 -25.14
CA GLY A 80 17.78 2.10 -26.25
C GLY A 80 16.46 2.17 -27.02
N GLN A 81 15.34 1.72 -26.42
CA GLN A 81 14.01 1.90 -27.00
C GLN A 81 13.53 3.35 -26.91
N PHE A 82 13.94 4.08 -25.87
CA PHE A 82 13.72 5.53 -25.76
C PHE A 82 14.84 6.29 -26.45
N LYS A 83 14.47 7.37 -27.16
CA LYS A 83 15.47 8.26 -27.77
C LYS A 83 16.26 8.97 -26.65
N LYS A 84 17.53 9.30 -26.88
CA LYS A 84 18.30 10.08 -25.91
C LYS A 84 17.61 11.45 -25.72
N GLY A 85 17.35 11.82 -24.47
CA GLY A 85 16.63 13.06 -24.13
C GLY A 85 15.11 12.92 -24.15
N ASP A 86 14.58 11.75 -24.47
CA ASP A 86 13.16 11.46 -24.34
C ASP A 86 12.75 11.54 -22.87
N ARG A 87 11.66 12.26 -22.61
CA ARG A 87 11.13 12.48 -21.26
C ARG A 87 9.75 11.84 -21.18
N PRO A 88 9.42 11.16 -20.07
CA PRO A 88 8.08 10.60 -19.90
C PRO A 88 7.03 11.72 -19.91
N ALA A 89 5.80 11.40 -20.32
CA ALA A 89 4.71 12.38 -20.35
C ALA A 89 4.40 13.00 -18.97
N SER A 90 4.76 12.31 -17.87
CA SER A 90 4.63 12.79 -16.49
C SER A 90 5.76 13.71 -16.02
N TYR A 91 6.73 14.01 -16.88
CA TYR A 91 7.86 14.87 -16.54
C TYR A 91 7.40 16.29 -16.19
N LEU A 92 7.89 16.81 -15.07
CA LEU A 92 7.77 18.20 -14.67
C LEU A 92 9.16 18.85 -14.63
N PRO A 93 9.32 20.12 -15.05
CA PRO A 93 10.61 20.81 -14.96
C PRO A 93 11.01 21.09 -13.50
N VAL A 94 12.33 21.22 -13.27
CA VAL A 94 12.87 21.70 -12.00
C VAL A 94 12.31 23.10 -11.70
N GLY A 95 11.90 23.33 -10.46
CA GLY A 95 11.20 24.53 -10.00
C GLY A 95 9.67 24.41 -10.00
N THR A 96 9.09 23.39 -10.63
CA THR A 96 7.64 23.17 -10.54
C THR A 96 7.23 22.82 -9.11
N VAL A 97 6.21 23.53 -8.62
CA VAL A 97 5.49 23.18 -7.39
C VAL A 97 4.39 22.18 -7.72
N ASN A 98 4.32 21.11 -6.94
CA ASN A 98 3.28 20.08 -7.02
C ASN A 98 2.82 19.73 -5.59
N TYR A 99 1.72 19.00 -5.48
CA TYR A 99 1.13 18.61 -4.20
C TYR A 99 1.18 17.10 -4.03
N THR A 100 1.40 16.63 -2.81
CA THR A 100 1.24 15.20 -2.49
C THR A 100 -0.24 14.83 -2.41
N THR A 101 -0.55 13.52 -2.42
CA THR A 101 -1.91 13.01 -2.17
C THR A 101 -2.49 13.57 -0.86
N ASP A 102 -1.64 13.77 0.15
CA ASP A 102 -2.03 14.32 1.46
C ASP A 102 -2.12 15.86 1.48
N GLY A 103 -1.92 16.53 0.34
CA GLY A 103 -2.05 17.98 0.18
C GLY A 103 -0.81 18.81 0.57
N TYR A 104 0.36 18.19 0.75
CA TYR A 104 1.58 18.94 1.07
C TYR A 104 2.26 19.48 -0.19
N PRO A 105 2.59 20.77 -0.24
CA PRO A 105 3.31 21.35 -1.37
C PRO A 105 4.78 20.93 -1.37
N LYS A 106 5.27 20.54 -2.53
CA LYS A 106 6.64 20.14 -2.81
C LYS A 106 7.16 20.80 -4.08
N ILE A 107 8.44 21.14 -4.11
CA ILE A 107 9.12 21.73 -5.27
C ILE A 107 10.11 20.73 -5.85
N LYS A 108 10.14 20.61 -7.18
CA LYS A 108 11.15 19.80 -7.86
C LYS A 108 12.48 20.52 -7.82
N VAL A 109 13.49 19.95 -7.14
CA VAL A 109 14.80 20.59 -6.97
C VAL A 109 15.85 20.08 -7.95
N ALA A 110 15.66 18.88 -8.50
CA ALA A 110 16.58 18.30 -9.49
C ALA A 110 15.93 17.13 -10.25
N ASP A 111 16.52 16.82 -11.41
CA ASP A 111 16.16 15.65 -12.21
C ASP A 111 16.78 14.35 -11.68
N PRO A 112 16.18 13.18 -11.97
CA PRO A 112 14.90 13.01 -12.66
C PRO A 112 13.67 13.25 -11.77
N ASP A 113 13.76 12.98 -10.46
CA ASP A 113 12.61 13.02 -9.53
C ASP A 113 13.02 13.39 -8.09
N LYS A 114 13.84 14.44 -7.94
CA LYS A 114 14.20 14.96 -6.61
C LYS A 114 13.23 16.08 -6.22
N TRP A 115 12.46 15.83 -5.17
CA TRP A 115 11.48 16.76 -4.63
C TRP A 115 11.76 17.08 -3.17
N GLU A 116 11.53 18.32 -2.78
CA GLU A 116 11.61 18.79 -1.40
C GLU A 116 10.29 19.42 -0.97
N TYR A 117 9.90 19.22 0.28
CA TYR A 117 8.71 19.85 0.84
C TYR A 117 8.96 21.33 1.10
N LEU A 118 8.02 22.19 0.66
CA LEU A 118 8.19 23.64 0.78
C LEU A 118 8.25 24.11 2.23
N HIS A 119 7.38 23.62 3.11
CA HIS A 119 7.40 23.96 4.54
C HIS A 119 8.73 23.60 5.23
N ARG A 120 9.29 22.43 4.89
CA ARG A 120 10.59 22.01 5.42
C ARG A 120 11.72 22.88 4.88
N GLN A 121 11.72 23.15 3.57
CA GLN A 121 12.72 24.01 2.96
C GLN A 121 12.68 25.44 3.52
N THR A 122 11.48 26.01 3.73
CA THR A 122 11.31 27.31 4.35
C THR A 122 11.84 27.31 5.79
N TRP A 123 11.50 26.29 6.58
CA TRP A 123 12.04 26.16 7.93
C TRP A 123 13.57 26.12 7.93
N GLU A 124 14.16 25.27 7.08
CA GLU A 124 15.61 25.05 7.03
C GLU A 124 16.38 26.29 6.58
N LYS A 125 15.80 27.13 5.71
CA LYS A 125 16.39 28.42 5.31
C LYS A 125 16.50 29.42 6.47
N HIS A 126 15.57 29.38 7.42
CA HIS A 126 15.51 30.35 8.53
C HIS A 126 16.16 29.85 9.82
N HIS A 127 16.02 28.57 10.15
CA HIS A 127 16.45 27.99 11.44
C HIS A 127 17.54 26.92 11.30
N GLY A 128 17.91 26.52 10.08
CA GLY A 128 18.81 25.41 9.82
C GLY A 128 18.10 24.05 9.82
N LEU A 129 18.89 22.97 9.73
CA LEU A 129 18.38 21.62 9.54
C LEU A 129 17.37 21.22 10.62
N VAL A 130 16.27 20.58 10.21
CA VAL A 130 15.31 19.99 11.15
C VAL A 130 16.03 18.90 11.95
N PRO A 131 16.10 18.99 13.29
CA PRO A 131 16.79 18.00 14.10
C PRO A 131 16.16 16.60 13.96
N ASP A 132 16.95 15.55 14.19
CA ASP A 132 16.40 14.19 14.18
C ASP A 132 15.30 14.04 15.24
N GLY A 133 14.30 13.24 14.92
CA GLY A 133 13.13 13.07 15.76
C GLY A 133 12.19 14.28 15.83
N HIS A 134 12.41 15.33 15.03
CA HIS A 134 11.52 16.49 14.94
C HIS A 134 10.78 16.56 13.60
N SER A 135 9.67 17.30 13.60
CA SER A 135 8.82 17.55 12.44
C SER A 135 8.42 19.03 12.41
N VAL A 136 8.32 19.58 11.20
CA VAL A 136 7.76 20.93 10.98
C VAL A 136 6.25 20.79 10.84
N VAL A 137 5.50 21.60 11.59
CA VAL A 137 4.03 21.61 11.62
C VAL A 137 3.50 22.97 11.19
N PHE A 138 2.28 22.99 10.66
CA PHE A 138 1.53 24.20 10.32
C PHE A 138 0.68 24.61 11.51
N LEU A 139 0.80 25.86 11.95
CA LEU A 139 0.12 26.35 13.16
C LEU A 139 -1.38 26.54 12.93
N ASP A 140 -1.79 26.97 11.75
CA ASP A 140 -3.20 27.13 11.33
C ASP A 140 -3.81 25.86 10.70
N GLY A 141 -3.02 24.80 10.53
CA GLY A 141 -3.43 23.56 9.86
C GLY A 141 -3.54 23.65 8.33
N ASP A 142 -3.34 24.83 7.72
CA ASP A 142 -3.31 25.01 6.27
C ASP A 142 -1.93 24.66 5.72
N LYS A 143 -1.86 23.50 5.05
CA LYS A 143 -0.63 22.99 4.42
C LYS A 143 -0.11 23.87 3.29
N THR A 144 -0.94 24.77 2.76
CA THR A 144 -0.59 25.71 1.70
C THR A 144 -0.04 27.04 2.23
N ASN A 145 -0.15 27.28 3.54
CA ASN A 145 0.46 28.42 4.21
C ASN A 145 1.82 28.03 4.84
N TRP A 146 2.86 27.93 4.01
CA TRP A 146 4.23 27.62 4.47
C TRP A 146 5.06 28.87 4.84
N ASP A 147 4.41 29.99 5.17
CA ASP A 147 5.11 31.16 5.71
C ASP A 147 5.82 30.80 7.02
N ILE A 148 7.03 31.32 7.23
CA ILE A 148 7.83 30.98 8.41
C ILE A 148 7.12 31.30 9.73
N SER A 149 6.25 32.32 9.76
CA SER A 149 5.44 32.69 10.92
C SER A 149 4.34 31.68 11.26
N ASN A 150 3.93 30.86 10.29
CA ASN A 150 2.93 29.80 10.44
C ASN A 150 3.56 28.41 10.66
N LEU A 151 4.89 28.32 10.74
CA LEU A 151 5.59 27.06 10.94
C LEU A 151 6.17 26.95 12.35
N ALA A 152 6.12 25.75 12.91
CA ALA A 152 6.82 25.41 14.14
C ALA A 152 7.53 24.06 14.01
N CYS A 153 8.66 23.90 14.68
CA CYS A 153 9.37 22.63 14.77
C CYS A 153 9.15 22.00 16.15
N LEU A 154 8.61 20.78 16.15
CA LEU A 154 8.25 20.04 17.35
C LEU A 154 8.85 18.64 17.30
N SER A 155 9.19 18.09 18.45
CA SER A 155 9.55 16.67 18.55
C SER A 155 8.35 15.79 18.19
N LYS A 156 8.60 14.59 17.66
CA LYS A 156 7.55 13.61 17.34
C LYS A 156 6.65 13.30 18.55
N ASN A 157 7.20 13.29 19.77
CA ASN A 157 6.43 13.06 21.00
C ASN A 157 5.46 14.21 21.30
N GLU A 158 5.87 15.47 21.10
CA GLU A 158 4.97 16.62 21.24
C GLU A 158 3.84 16.57 20.21
N VAL A 159 4.15 16.29 18.94
CA VAL A 159 3.14 16.18 17.88
C VAL A 159 2.11 15.09 18.20
N VAL A 160 2.56 13.92 18.68
CA VAL A 160 1.66 12.83 19.08
C VAL A 160 0.74 13.26 20.22
N ARG A 161 1.27 13.91 21.27
CA ARG A 161 0.47 14.36 22.41
C ARG A 161 -0.53 15.44 21.99
N MET A 162 -0.12 16.37 21.14
CA MET A 162 -1.02 17.39 20.60
C MET A 162 -2.17 16.78 19.80
N ASN A 163 -1.90 15.77 18.98
CA ASN A 163 -2.96 15.06 18.24
C ASN A 163 -3.91 14.30 19.18
N GLN A 164 -3.38 13.65 20.22
CA GLN A 164 -4.18 12.90 21.20
C GLN A 164 -5.07 13.83 22.04
N ASP A 165 -4.55 14.98 22.44
CA ASP A 165 -5.25 15.97 23.25
C ASP A 165 -6.11 16.93 22.40
N GLY A 166 -6.09 16.83 21.07
CA GLY A 166 -6.88 17.68 20.16
C GLY A 166 -6.44 19.15 20.15
N LEU A 167 -5.14 19.42 20.29
CA LEU A 167 -4.57 20.77 20.48
C LEU A 167 -4.15 21.49 19.19
N PHE A 168 -4.42 20.89 18.03
CA PHE A 168 -4.29 21.58 16.74
C PHE A 168 -5.60 22.28 16.41
N ALA A 169 -5.53 23.59 16.20
CA ALA A 169 -6.66 24.42 15.82
C ALA A 169 -6.41 25.10 14.46
N SER A 170 -7.47 25.63 13.86
CA SER A 170 -7.34 26.47 12.66
C SER A 170 -6.73 27.85 12.95
N ASP A 171 -6.76 28.28 14.21
CA ASP A 171 -6.14 29.51 14.65
C ASP A 171 -4.70 29.23 15.12
N ALA A 172 -3.74 29.94 14.51
CA ALA A 172 -2.32 29.73 14.77
C ALA A 172 -1.93 30.03 16.23
N ASP A 173 -2.57 31.01 16.87
CA ASP A 173 -2.25 31.39 18.25
C ASP A 173 -2.80 30.37 19.25
N LEU A 174 -3.97 29.79 19.00
CA LEU A 174 -4.48 28.66 19.78
C LEU A 174 -3.55 27.44 19.70
N THR A 175 -3.05 27.10 18.51
CA THR A 175 -2.08 26.01 18.34
C THR A 175 -0.77 26.31 19.08
N LYS A 176 -0.28 27.56 19.07
CA LYS A 176 0.90 27.96 19.87
C LYS A 176 0.68 27.77 21.37
N VAL A 177 -0.51 28.11 21.89
CA VAL A 177 -0.88 27.85 23.29
C VAL A 177 -0.91 26.34 23.57
N GLY A 178 -1.47 25.54 22.66
CA GLY A 178 -1.48 24.07 22.75
C GLY A 178 -0.07 23.45 22.78
N ILE A 179 0.87 24.00 21.99
CA ILE A 179 2.29 23.62 22.03
C ILE A 179 2.87 23.91 23.42
N GLY A 180 2.64 25.12 23.94
CA GLY A 180 3.12 25.53 25.27
C GLY A 180 2.58 24.63 26.38
N TYR A 181 1.28 24.33 26.35
CA TYR A 181 0.64 23.39 27.28
C TYR A 181 1.25 21.99 27.19
N THR A 182 1.48 21.48 25.98
CA THR A 182 2.09 20.16 25.76
C THR A 182 3.50 20.10 26.33
N LYS A 183 4.32 21.13 26.10
CA LYS A 183 5.67 21.23 26.66
C LYS A 183 5.66 21.21 28.19
N LEU A 184 4.75 21.97 28.81
CA LEU A 184 4.57 21.99 30.26
C LEU A 184 4.14 20.62 30.80
N LYS A 185 3.13 20.00 30.19
CA LYS A 185 2.64 18.66 30.54
C LYS A 185 3.76 17.61 30.43
N ASN A 186 4.58 17.68 29.39
CA ASN A 186 5.75 16.80 29.21
C ASN A 186 6.75 16.95 30.34
N LYS A 187 7.09 18.19 30.70
CA LYS A 187 8.04 18.46 31.78
C LYS A 187 7.53 17.99 33.14
N ILE A 188 6.24 18.18 33.44
CA ILE A 188 5.61 17.69 34.68
C ILE A 188 5.74 16.17 34.79
N ILE A 189 5.47 15.44 33.70
CA ILE A 189 5.57 13.97 33.68
C ILE A 189 7.03 13.51 33.87
N GLU A 190 7.98 14.18 33.23
CA GLU A 190 9.41 13.89 33.36
C GLU A 190 9.88 14.04 34.82
N VAL A 191 9.52 15.15 35.47
CA VAL A 191 9.86 15.41 36.88
C VAL A 191 9.26 14.35 37.81
N LYS A 192 7.98 13.99 37.62
CA LYS A 192 7.32 12.94 38.42
C LYS A 192 7.91 11.54 38.25
N LYS A 193 8.59 11.27 37.14
CA LYS A 193 9.21 9.97 36.87
C LYS A 193 10.63 9.88 37.47
N ASN A 194 11.30 11.03 37.60
CA ASN A 194 12.68 11.12 38.07
C ASN A 194 12.81 11.44 39.57
N GLY A 195 11.72 11.84 40.23
CA GLY A 195 11.62 11.98 41.69
C GLY A 195 10.87 10.80 42.29
#